data_AF-A0A9E1QQZ7-F1
#
_entry.id   AF-A0A9E1QQZ7-F1
#
_cell.length_a   1.000
_cell.length_b   1.000
_cell.length_c   1.000
_cell.angle_alpha   90.00
_cell.angle_beta   90.00
_cell.angle_gamma   90.00
#
_symmetry.space_group_name_H-M   'P 1'
#
loop_
_entity.id
_entity.type
_entity.pdbx_description
1 polymer ?
#
loop_
_entity_poly.entity_id
_entity_poly.type
_entity_poly.pdbx_seq_one_letter_code
_entity_poly.pdbx_strand_id
1 'polypeptide(L)'
;MKIKSPNFRIPLYNPFLIFSLSILACLFVLSIERLAGIGWDFHPDANTYITMSNGAAASFGILNYLGNFFYVLVDMMNSEVWLLITFNIFIYSITNVALAKFFKKNTGLHKKQIWILFLLVIFNPYRIHLSVHVLKDTLIIFGMVYFFTSNKIYSWIFLLFSYSVSQRAVIYLVAILNKKNLIIVMIPVVFFILIQSEGFLSSILSAEGQVNMAFRNFDKVPNFFELGVLGAIIRAVVWPFLYLTGIFFLLSPAIMYLPIAIGSFFLQFWHFKQYGKPALYFQVYLAMSILAFMVSGFTSFIRYALPLLTILPILIIKKNMIHYEK
;
A
#
# COMPACT_ATOMS: atom_id res chain seq x y z
N MET A 1 38.10 -39.86 -7.58
CA MET A 1 37.73 -38.86 -6.55
C MET A 1 36.30 -38.39 -6.84
N LYS A 2 35.28 -38.98 -6.18
CA LYS A 2 33.88 -38.56 -6.35
C LYS A 2 33.67 -37.30 -5.50
N ILE A 3 33.74 -36.13 -6.12
CA ILE A 3 33.33 -34.88 -5.49
C ILE A 3 31.80 -34.97 -5.33
N LYS A 4 31.35 -35.38 -4.14
CA LYS A 4 29.97 -35.21 -3.72
C LYS A 4 29.73 -33.69 -3.62
N SER A 5 29.16 -33.10 -4.66
CA SER A 5 28.55 -31.79 -4.54
C SER A 5 27.50 -31.85 -3.42
N PRO A 6 27.63 -31.08 -2.34
CA PRO A 6 26.54 -30.97 -1.38
C PRO A 6 25.35 -30.36 -2.12
N ASN A 7 24.22 -31.06 -2.12
CA ASN A 7 22.94 -30.52 -2.59
C ASN A 7 22.58 -29.28 -1.75
N PHE A 8 23.13 -28.11 -2.11
CA PHE A 8 22.82 -26.81 -1.52
C PHE A 8 21.43 -26.40 -1.99
N ARG A 9 20.40 -27.02 -1.44
CA ARG A 9 19.02 -26.58 -1.62
C ARG A 9 18.78 -25.45 -0.64
N ILE A 10 19.07 -24.22 -1.05
CA ILE A 10 18.61 -23.04 -0.31
C ILE A 10 17.08 -23.09 -0.34
N PRO A 11 16.40 -23.15 0.83
CA PRO A 11 14.95 -23.17 0.84
C PRO A 11 14.45 -21.86 0.24
N LEU A 12 13.42 -21.93 -0.60
CA LEU A 12 12.82 -20.77 -1.29
C LEU A 12 12.33 -19.68 -0.30
N TYR A 13 12.22 -20.04 0.97
CA TYR A 13 11.77 -19.22 2.10
C TYR A 13 12.91 -18.69 2.97
N ASN A 14 14.16 -18.81 2.51
CA ASN A 14 15.30 -18.23 3.21
C ASN A 14 15.13 -16.70 3.24
N PRO A 15 15.09 -16.06 4.43
CA PRO A 15 15.00 -14.60 4.54
C PRO A 15 16.05 -13.86 3.70
N PHE A 16 17.28 -14.37 3.66
CA PHE A 16 18.35 -13.79 2.85
C PHE A 16 18.05 -13.90 1.35
N LEU A 17 17.51 -15.04 0.90
CA LEU A 17 17.12 -15.21 -0.50
C LEU A 17 16.00 -14.25 -0.90
N ILE A 18 14.95 -14.12 -0.08
CA ILE A 18 13.84 -13.19 -0.35
C ILE A 18 14.32 -11.74 -0.35
N PHE A 19 15.22 -11.38 0.58
CA PHE A 19 15.82 -10.05 0.64
C PHE A 19 16.63 -9.75 -0.64
N SER A 20 17.56 -10.62 -1.02
CA SER A 20 18.39 -10.46 -2.22
C SER A 20 17.57 -10.46 -3.50
N LEU A 21 16.58 -11.34 -3.63
CA LEU A 21 15.66 -11.34 -4.78
C LEU A 21 14.81 -10.07 -4.82
N SER A 22 14.44 -9.50 -3.68
CA SER A 22 13.71 -8.22 -3.63
C SER A 22 14.56 -7.07 -4.15
N ILE A 23 15.83 -7.00 -3.76
CA ILE A 23 16.77 -6.00 -4.30
C ILE A 23 16.94 -6.20 -5.81
N LEU A 24 17.21 -7.42 -6.27
CA LEU A 24 17.40 -7.72 -7.70
C LEU A 24 16.15 -7.36 -8.52
N ALA A 25 14.95 -7.69 -8.02
CA ALA A 25 13.70 -7.34 -8.68
C ALA A 25 13.50 -5.82 -8.78
N CYS A 26 13.85 -5.06 -7.74
CA CYS A 26 13.79 -3.60 -7.77
C CYS A 26 14.80 -3.01 -8.75
N LEU A 27 16.04 -3.49 -8.76
CA LEU A 27 17.07 -3.03 -9.70
C LEU A 27 16.68 -3.34 -11.16
N PHE A 28 16.06 -4.50 -11.39
CA PHE A 28 15.53 -4.86 -12.70
C PHE A 28 14.42 -3.92 -13.15
N VAL A 29 13.41 -3.67 -12.30
CA VAL A 29 12.32 -2.74 -12.62
C VAL A 29 12.84 -1.30 -12.80
N LEU A 30 13.72 -0.83 -11.92
CA LEU A 30 14.38 0.47 -12.05
C LEU A 30 15.09 0.58 -13.40
N SER A 31 15.82 -0.45 -13.82
CA SER A 31 16.52 -0.45 -15.11
C SER A 31 15.54 -0.37 -16.28
N ILE A 32 14.47 -1.17 -16.27
CA ILE A 32 13.42 -1.12 -17.31
C ILE A 32 12.76 0.26 -17.37
N GLU A 33 12.40 0.82 -16.23
CA GLU A 33 11.74 2.13 -16.16
C GLU A 33 12.64 3.24 -16.71
N ARG A 34 13.92 3.25 -16.35
CA ARG A 34 14.89 4.21 -16.89
C ARG A 34 15.08 4.05 -18.39
N LEU A 35 15.13 2.82 -18.91
CA LEU A 35 15.19 2.55 -20.35
C LEU A 35 13.90 2.98 -21.08
N ALA A 36 12.74 2.91 -20.41
CA ALA A 36 11.46 3.36 -20.93
C ALA A 36 11.26 4.90 -20.80
N GLY A 37 12.26 5.63 -20.32
CA GLY A 37 12.19 7.09 -20.14
C GLY A 37 11.37 7.53 -18.90
N ILE A 38 11.02 6.59 -18.01
CA ILE A 38 10.35 6.90 -16.75
C ILE A 38 11.43 7.34 -15.76
N GLY A 39 11.49 8.65 -15.50
CA GLY A 39 12.40 9.30 -14.55
C GLY A 39 11.97 9.11 -13.09
N TRP A 40 12.81 9.56 -12.16
CA TRP A 40 12.49 9.54 -10.73
C TRP A 40 11.33 10.50 -10.37
N ASP A 41 11.16 11.54 -11.18
CA ASP A 41 10.20 12.64 -11.15
C ASP A 41 8.85 12.32 -11.80
N PHE A 42 8.66 11.08 -12.28
CA PHE A 42 7.41 10.62 -12.90
C PHE A 42 6.15 10.84 -12.01
N HIS A 43 6.34 10.76 -10.69
CA HIS A 43 5.30 11.06 -9.71
C HIS A 43 5.44 12.51 -9.25
N PRO A 44 4.39 13.34 -9.34
CA PRO A 44 4.45 14.75 -8.90
C PRO A 44 4.91 14.90 -7.44
N ASP A 45 4.48 13.98 -6.58
CA ASP A 45 4.87 13.95 -5.17
C ASP A 45 6.39 13.84 -4.97
N ALA A 46 7.09 13.12 -5.86
CA ALA A 46 8.55 12.96 -5.77
C ALA A 46 9.24 14.32 -5.90
N ASN A 47 8.80 15.15 -6.85
CA ASN A 47 9.29 16.52 -7.00
C ASN A 47 8.98 17.35 -5.77
N THR A 48 7.74 17.30 -5.28
CA THR A 48 7.33 18.02 -4.06
C THR A 48 8.21 17.66 -2.86
N TYR A 49 8.51 16.38 -2.66
CA TYR A 49 9.37 15.95 -1.57
C TYR A 49 10.79 16.50 -1.73
N ILE A 50 11.38 16.36 -2.92
CA ILE A 50 12.75 16.83 -3.17
C ILE A 50 12.87 18.35 -3.04
N THR A 51 11.90 19.13 -3.53
CA THR A 51 12.00 20.59 -3.56
C THR A 51 11.58 21.26 -2.25
N MET A 52 10.63 20.68 -1.51
CA MET A 52 10.08 21.31 -0.30
C MET A 52 10.70 20.81 1.00
N SER A 53 11.58 19.80 0.95
CA SER A 53 12.18 19.23 2.16
C SER A 53 13.30 20.06 2.77
N ASN A 54 13.87 21.02 2.05
CA ASN A 54 15.05 21.76 2.51
C ASN A 54 14.82 22.42 3.88
N GLY A 55 15.59 22.02 4.87
CA GLY A 55 15.51 22.53 6.25
C GLY A 55 14.36 21.97 7.07
N ALA A 56 13.62 20.96 6.58
CA ALA A 56 12.54 20.31 7.32
C ALA A 56 13.02 19.69 8.65
N ALA A 57 14.20 19.09 8.67
CA ALA A 57 14.76 18.45 9.87
C ALA A 57 15.06 19.47 10.98
N ALA A 58 15.53 20.66 10.60
CA ALA A 58 15.88 21.72 11.55
C ALA A 58 14.68 22.59 11.97
N SER A 59 13.68 22.75 11.10
CA SER A 59 12.55 23.67 11.31
C SER A 59 11.31 23.00 11.91
N PHE A 60 11.16 21.68 11.81
CA PHE A 60 9.97 21.01 12.32
C PHE A 60 10.03 20.85 13.84
N GLY A 61 9.04 21.39 14.54
CA GLY A 61 8.75 21.01 15.94
C GLY A 61 8.11 19.62 16.02
N ILE A 62 8.04 19.02 17.21
CA ILE A 62 7.56 17.63 17.45
C ILE A 62 6.20 17.35 16.77
N LEU A 63 5.26 18.30 16.81
CA LEU A 63 3.94 18.13 16.18
C LEU A 63 4.01 18.10 14.65
N ASN A 64 4.97 18.80 14.04
CA ASN A 64 5.13 18.85 12.58
C ASN A 64 5.72 17.54 12.02
N TYR A 65 6.39 16.72 12.85
CA TYR A 65 6.82 15.37 12.46
C TYR A 65 5.63 14.43 12.19
N LEU A 66 4.47 14.69 12.81
CA LEU A 66 3.29 13.86 12.65
C LEU A 66 2.61 14.13 11.30
N GLY A 67 2.90 13.28 10.32
CA GLY A 67 2.38 13.36 8.96
C GLY A 67 3.37 13.85 7.92
N ASN A 68 4.49 14.44 8.36
CA ASN A 68 5.51 15.01 7.49
C ASN A 68 6.90 14.39 7.69
N PHE A 69 7.00 13.25 8.40
CA PHE A 69 8.29 12.59 8.65
C PHE A 69 9.06 12.26 7.37
N PHE A 70 8.36 11.99 6.26
CA PHE A 70 9.05 11.75 4.99
C PHE A 70 9.82 12.97 4.48
N TYR A 71 9.31 14.19 4.71
CA TYR A 71 10.03 15.41 4.33
C TYR A 71 11.33 15.55 5.12
N VAL A 72 11.28 15.25 6.42
CA VAL A 72 12.47 15.23 7.28
C VAL A 72 13.48 14.17 6.82
N LEU A 73 13.00 12.98 6.46
CA LEU A 73 13.88 11.92 5.95
C LEU A 73 14.59 12.33 4.66
N VAL A 74 13.88 13.01 3.75
CA VAL A 74 14.45 13.56 2.51
C VAL A 74 15.50 14.63 2.82
N ASP A 75 15.23 15.55 3.75
CA ASP A 75 16.18 16.58 4.19
C ASP A 75 17.44 15.97 4.81
N MET A 76 17.30 14.96 5.68
CA MET A 76 18.42 14.24 6.28
C MET A 76 19.30 13.51 5.24
N MET A 77 18.75 13.20 4.07
CA MET A 77 19.47 12.62 2.94
C MET A 77 19.94 13.69 1.94
N ASN A 78 19.90 14.97 2.31
CA ASN A 78 20.26 16.13 1.47
C ASN A 78 19.51 16.16 0.13
N SER A 79 18.28 15.64 0.10
CA SER A 79 17.48 15.53 -1.12
C SER A 79 18.16 14.74 -2.26
N GLU A 80 19.12 13.86 -1.93
CA GLU A 80 19.81 13.01 -2.90
C GLU A 80 18.90 11.86 -3.35
N VAL A 81 18.43 11.93 -4.60
CA VAL A 81 17.46 10.99 -5.18
C VAL A 81 17.92 9.54 -5.10
N TRP A 82 19.21 9.26 -5.37
CA TRP A 82 19.72 7.89 -5.39
C TRP A 82 19.78 7.28 -3.98
N LEU A 83 20.08 8.07 -2.94
CA LEU A 83 20.03 7.63 -1.54
C LEU A 83 18.60 7.25 -1.15
N LEU A 84 17.63 8.08 -1.53
CA LEU A 84 16.22 7.86 -1.22
C LEU A 84 15.66 6.63 -1.93
N ILE A 85 15.99 6.42 -3.20
CA ILE A 85 15.61 5.21 -3.94
C ILE A 85 16.27 3.98 -3.31
N THR A 86 17.56 4.04 -2.97
CA THR A 86 18.26 2.93 -2.32
C THR A 86 17.62 2.58 -0.98
N PHE A 87 17.27 3.59 -0.19
CA PHE A 87 16.55 3.42 1.07
C PHE A 87 15.17 2.78 0.86
N ASN A 88 14.38 3.24 -0.11
CA ASN A 88 13.08 2.65 -0.42
C ASN A 88 13.21 1.18 -0.86
N ILE A 89 14.18 0.83 -1.70
CA ILE A 89 14.47 -0.56 -2.10
C ILE A 89 14.83 -1.41 -0.87
N PHE A 90 15.65 -0.88 0.03
CA PHE A 90 16.04 -1.56 1.26
C PHE A 90 14.82 -1.84 2.17
N ILE A 91 13.99 -0.84 2.43
CA ILE A 91 12.77 -0.96 3.24
C ILE A 91 11.76 -1.91 2.59
N TYR A 92 11.58 -1.84 1.27
CA TYR A 92 10.75 -2.79 0.51
C TYR A 92 11.24 -4.23 0.70
N SER A 93 12.55 -4.44 0.61
CA SER A 93 13.16 -5.78 0.75
C SER A 93 12.98 -6.34 2.17
N ILE A 94 13.12 -5.52 3.20
CA ILE A 94 12.81 -5.90 4.59
C ILE A 94 11.33 -6.25 4.75
N THR A 95 10.44 -5.44 4.18
CA THR A 95 8.98 -5.68 4.21
C THR A 95 8.63 -7.04 3.61
N ASN A 96 9.24 -7.39 2.49
CA ASN A 96 9.03 -8.68 1.83
C ASN A 96 9.51 -9.87 2.67
N VAL A 97 10.62 -9.72 3.39
CA VAL A 97 11.07 -10.73 4.36
C VAL A 97 10.05 -10.93 5.48
N ALA A 98 9.47 -9.85 6.01
CA ALA A 98 8.44 -9.93 7.04
C ALA A 98 7.19 -10.67 6.54
N LEU A 99 6.72 -10.33 5.33
CA LEU A 99 5.60 -11.03 4.67
C LEU A 99 5.90 -12.52 4.46
N ALA A 100 7.07 -12.85 3.92
CA ALA A 100 7.47 -14.24 3.69
C ALA A 100 7.54 -15.05 4.99
N LYS A 101 8.11 -14.48 6.06
CA LYS A 101 8.15 -15.11 7.39
C LYS A 101 6.74 -15.32 7.93
N PHE A 102 5.87 -14.33 7.80
CA PHE A 102 4.48 -14.42 8.24
C PHE A 102 3.73 -15.53 7.50
N PHE A 103 3.76 -15.57 6.16
CA PHE A 103 3.06 -16.61 5.40
C PHE A 103 3.61 -18.00 5.71
N LYS A 104 4.94 -18.13 5.81
CA LYS A 104 5.58 -19.40 6.17
C LYS A 104 5.10 -19.95 7.50
N LYS A 105 5.03 -19.08 8.52
CA LYS A 105 4.60 -19.48 9.85
C LYS A 105 3.15 -19.93 9.87
N ASN A 106 2.26 -19.29 9.12
CA ASN A 106 0.82 -19.44 9.30
C ASN A 106 0.11 -20.32 8.26
N THR A 107 0.70 -20.63 7.11
CA THR A 107 0.04 -21.49 6.09
C THR A 107 0.69 -22.87 5.91
N GLY A 108 1.83 -23.11 6.56
CA GLY A 108 2.60 -24.36 6.41
C GLY A 108 3.23 -24.53 5.02
N LEU A 109 4.21 -25.42 4.91
CA LEU A 109 4.97 -25.66 3.67
C LEU A 109 4.27 -26.63 2.69
N HIS A 110 3.20 -27.30 3.12
CA HIS A 110 2.62 -28.45 2.39
C HIS A 110 1.74 -28.09 1.20
N LYS A 111 1.38 -26.81 1.01
CA LYS A 111 0.56 -26.36 -0.13
C LYS A 111 1.38 -25.51 -1.11
N LYS A 112 2.26 -26.16 -1.89
CA LYS A 112 3.13 -25.50 -2.90
C LYS A 112 2.40 -24.50 -3.81
N GLN A 113 1.16 -24.81 -4.19
CA GLN A 113 0.33 -23.95 -5.06
C GLN A 113 -0.08 -22.61 -4.38
N ILE A 114 -0.25 -22.61 -3.06
CA ILE A 114 -0.59 -21.40 -2.30
C ILE A 114 0.63 -20.48 -2.17
N TRP A 115 1.83 -21.05 -2.17
CA TRP A 115 3.08 -20.30 -2.07
C TRP A 115 3.39 -19.47 -3.31
N ILE A 116 3.14 -20.00 -4.51
CA ILE A 116 3.28 -19.22 -5.76
C ILE A 116 2.39 -17.97 -5.70
N LEU A 117 1.18 -18.11 -5.16
CA LEU A 117 0.25 -16.99 -5.00
C LEU A 117 0.74 -15.96 -3.97
N PHE A 118 1.40 -16.39 -2.89
CA PHE A 118 2.03 -15.46 -1.95
C PHE A 118 3.27 -14.77 -2.51
N LEU A 119 4.04 -15.42 -3.38
CA LEU A 119 5.15 -14.74 -4.08
C LEU A 119 4.63 -13.59 -4.94
N LEU A 120 3.46 -13.72 -5.54
CA LEU A 120 2.84 -12.64 -6.34
C LEU A 120 2.35 -11.47 -5.46
N VAL A 121 1.99 -11.73 -4.19
CA VAL A 121 1.69 -10.68 -3.21
C VAL A 121 2.97 -10.02 -2.69
N ILE A 122 4.01 -10.81 -2.41
CA ILE A 122 5.32 -10.33 -1.92
C ILE A 122 5.99 -9.49 -3.01
N PHE A 123 6.06 -9.99 -4.23
CA PHE A 123 6.64 -9.33 -5.40
C PHE A 123 5.57 -8.67 -6.27
N ASN A 124 4.56 -8.05 -5.65
CA ASN A 124 3.56 -7.29 -6.38
C ASN A 124 4.28 -6.22 -7.23
N PRO A 125 4.15 -6.24 -8.58
CA PRO A 125 5.01 -5.41 -9.41
C PRO A 125 4.74 -3.91 -9.25
N TYR A 126 3.55 -3.52 -8.77
CA TYR A 126 3.30 -2.13 -8.43
C TYR A 126 3.98 -1.68 -7.13
N ARG A 127 4.10 -2.56 -6.13
CA ARG A 127 4.91 -2.25 -4.94
C ARG A 127 6.40 -2.10 -5.31
N ILE A 128 6.88 -2.90 -6.26
CA ILE A 128 8.24 -2.77 -6.80
C ILE A 128 8.40 -1.41 -7.49
N HIS A 129 7.48 -1.05 -8.39
CA HIS A 129 7.44 0.28 -9.02
C HIS A 129 7.53 1.41 -7.98
N LEU A 130 6.65 1.42 -6.97
CA LEU A 130 6.68 2.47 -5.94
C LEU A 130 7.99 2.49 -5.12
N SER A 131 8.67 1.35 -4.96
CA SER A 131 9.94 1.27 -4.23
C SER A 131 11.13 1.86 -4.99
N VAL A 132 11.02 2.02 -6.31
CA VAL A 132 12.09 2.59 -7.16
C VAL A 132 11.91 4.08 -7.45
N HIS A 133 10.94 4.72 -6.78
CA HIS A 133 10.68 6.15 -6.81
C HIS A 133 10.82 6.79 -5.41
N VAL A 134 10.97 8.11 -5.37
CA VAL A 134 11.02 8.89 -4.13
C VAL A 134 9.61 9.12 -3.59
N LEU A 135 9.03 8.06 -3.01
CA LEU A 135 7.68 8.05 -2.49
C LEU A 135 7.62 7.50 -1.07
N LYS A 136 6.71 8.05 -0.26
CA LYS A 136 6.49 7.61 1.12
C LYS A 136 5.67 6.33 1.27
N ASP A 137 4.99 5.90 0.21
CA ASP A 137 4.10 4.73 0.19
C ASP A 137 4.80 3.46 0.70
N THR A 138 6.07 3.26 0.33
CA THR A 138 6.88 2.11 0.77
C THR A 138 7.06 2.06 2.29
N LEU A 139 7.25 3.21 2.95
CA LEU A 139 7.37 3.31 4.40
C LEU A 139 6.04 3.05 5.11
N ILE A 140 4.94 3.54 4.54
CA ILE A 140 3.59 3.29 5.06
C ILE A 140 3.29 1.79 5.00
N ILE A 141 3.57 1.12 3.87
CA ILE A 141 3.38 -0.33 3.74
C ILE A 141 4.27 -1.07 4.73
N PHE A 142 5.53 -0.69 4.87
CA PHE A 142 6.45 -1.28 5.84
C PHE A 142 5.87 -1.22 7.26
N GLY A 143 5.46 -0.03 7.72
CA GLY A 143 4.90 0.15 9.05
C GLY A 143 3.60 -0.62 9.24
N MET A 144 2.70 -0.62 8.26
CA MET A 144 1.45 -1.39 8.35
C MET A 144 1.69 -2.90 8.38
N VAL A 145 2.59 -3.44 7.53
CA VAL A 145 2.96 -4.86 7.55
C VAL A 145 3.53 -5.24 8.92
N TYR A 146 4.51 -4.48 9.42
CA TYR A 146 5.12 -4.77 10.70
C TYR A 146 4.18 -4.61 11.88
N PHE A 147 3.24 -3.66 11.84
CA PHE A 147 2.17 -3.56 12.82
C PHE A 147 1.35 -4.87 12.89
N PHE A 148 1.02 -5.49 11.75
CA PHE A 148 0.30 -6.76 11.76
C PHE A 148 1.18 -7.99 11.98
N THR A 149 2.46 -8.00 11.63
CA THR A 149 3.28 -9.22 11.75
C THR A 149 4.09 -9.31 13.03
N SER A 150 4.30 -8.20 13.74
CA SER A 150 5.14 -8.14 14.95
C SER A 150 4.38 -8.54 16.21
N ASN A 151 5.11 -8.68 17.32
CA ASN A 151 4.53 -8.89 18.65
C ASN A 151 3.66 -7.70 19.07
N LYS A 152 2.67 -7.95 19.94
CA LYS A 152 1.65 -6.95 20.35
C LYS A 152 2.26 -5.62 20.82
N ILE A 153 3.32 -5.64 21.63
CA ILE A 153 3.95 -4.42 22.16
C ILE A 153 4.63 -3.62 21.04
N TYR A 154 5.50 -4.26 20.26
CA TYR A 154 6.25 -3.59 19.19
C TYR A 154 5.38 -3.15 18.01
N SER A 155 4.20 -3.76 17.83
CA SER A 155 3.30 -3.38 16.74
C SER A 155 2.94 -1.88 16.75
N TRP A 156 2.64 -1.33 17.92
CA TRP A 156 2.23 0.07 18.08
C TRP A 156 3.30 1.08 17.66
N ILE A 157 4.59 0.73 17.80
CA ILE A 157 5.69 1.57 17.32
C ILE A 157 5.62 1.73 15.79
N PHE A 158 5.29 0.65 15.07
CA PHE A 158 5.16 0.69 13.61
C PHE A 158 3.90 1.41 13.13
N LEU A 159 2.83 1.39 13.93
CA LEU A 159 1.66 2.24 13.67
C LEU A 159 2.02 3.72 13.84
N LEU A 160 2.69 4.08 14.94
CA LEU A 160 3.15 5.45 15.18
C LEU A 160 4.08 5.90 14.06
N PHE A 161 5.03 5.06 13.63
CA PHE A 161 5.88 5.33 12.48
C PHE A 161 5.07 5.60 11.20
N SER A 162 4.09 4.75 10.89
CA SER A 162 3.21 4.94 9.72
C SER A 162 2.44 6.25 9.79
N TYR A 163 1.96 6.61 10.99
CA TYR A 163 1.25 7.85 11.26
C TYR A 163 2.14 9.08 11.11
N SER A 164 3.39 9.01 11.58
CA SER A 164 4.38 10.07 11.38
C SER A 164 4.71 10.29 9.90
N VAL A 165 4.72 9.23 9.09
CA VAL A 165 4.89 9.34 7.64
C VAL A 165 3.64 9.90 6.95
N SER A 166 2.45 9.52 7.40
CA SER A 166 1.19 10.06 6.90
C SER A 166 0.08 9.89 7.93
N GLN A 167 -0.58 11.00 8.26
CA GLN A 167 -1.71 10.98 9.20
C GLN A 167 -2.87 10.09 8.70
N ARG A 168 -3.01 9.91 7.38
CA ARG A 168 -3.99 9.01 6.76
C ARG A 168 -3.82 7.55 7.20
N ALA A 169 -2.69 7.17 7.81
CA ALA A 169 -2.48 5.85 8.35
C ALA A 169 -3.54 5.43 9.39
N VAL A 170 -4.20 6.38 10.07
CA VAL A 170 -5.32 6.11 10.98
C VAL A 170 -6.48 5.43 10.27
N ILE A 171 -6.73 5.75 8.99
CA ILE A 171 -7.81 5.13 8.22
C ILE A 171 -7.59 3.62 8.08
N TYR A 172 -6.34 3.16 8.04
CA TYR A 172 -6.05 1.73 7.94
C TYR A 172 -6.44 0.95 9.21
N LEU A 173 -6.59 1.61 10.37
CA LEU A 173 -7.07 0.96 11.59
C LEU A 173 -8.50 0.45 11.46
N VAL A 174 -9.30 1.06 10.58
CA VAL A 174 -10.67 0.60 10.27
C VAL A 174 -10.67 -0.86 9.85
N ALA A 175 -9.61 -1.33 9.18
CA ALA A 175 -9.48 -2.71 8.69
C ALA A 175 -9.45 -3.78 9.80
N ILE A 176 -9.12 -3.39 11.05
CA ILE A 176 -8.89 -4.30 12.19
C ILE A 176 -10.16 -4.50 13.00
N LEU A 177 -11.12 -3.60 12.85
CA LEU A 177 -12.18 -3.44 13.83
C LEU A 177 -13.20 -4.57 13.78
N ASN A 178 -13.69 -4.93 14.96
CA ASN A 178 -14.83 -5.82 15.06
C ASN A 178 -16.11 -5.07 14.66
N LYS A 179 -17.05 -5.77 13.99
CA LYS A 179 -18.32 -5.17 13.52
C LYS A 179 -19.10 -4.48 14.65
N LYS A 180 -18.97 -4.96 15.89
CA LYS A 180 -19.63 -4.41 17.08
C LYS A 180 -19.11 -3.02 17.51
N ASN A 181 -17.87 -2.69 17.20
CA ASN A 181 -17.22 -1.44 17.65
C ASN A 181 -17.07 -0.41 16.52
N LEU A 182 -17.77 -0.60 15.40
CA LEU A 182 -17.60 0.21 14.20
C LEU A 182 -17.96 1.68 14.44
N ILE A 183 -19.04 1.94 15.19
CA ILE A 183 -19.50 3.30 15.54
C ILE A 183 -18.46 4.05 16.37
N ILE A 184 -17.87 3.40 17.37
CA ILE A 184 -16.89 4.01 18.29
C ILE A 184 -15.64 4.48 17.53
N VAL A 185 -15.28 3.82 16.43
CA VAL A 185 -14.07 4.15 15.66
C VAL A 185 -14.34 5.02 14.44
N MET A 186 -15.59 5.08 13.96
CA MET A 186 -15.98 6.16 13.07
C MET A 186 -15.79 7.53 13.73
N ILE A 187 -15.91 7.63 15.07
CA ILE A 187 -15.68 8.88 15.82
C ILE A 187 -14.27 9.47 15.58
N PRO A 188 -13.14 8.76 15.83
CA PRO A 188 -11.81 9.30 15.55
C PRO A 188 -11.51 9.48 14.06
N VAL A 189 -12.10 8.71 13.16
CA VAL A 189 -11.97 8.93 11.69
C VAL A 189 -12.70 10.20 11.28
N VAL A 190 -13.92 10.41 11.77
CA VAL A 190 -14.70 11.63 11.55
C VAL A 190 -14.00 12.82 12.19
N PHE A 191 -13.49 12.67 13.42
CA PHE A 191 -12.71 13.69 14.10
C PHE A 191 -11.43 14.04 13.34
N PHE A 192 -10.73 13.03 12.80
CA PHE A 192 -9.57 13.23 11.94
C PHE A 192 -9.93 14.00 10.65
N ILE A 193 -11.05 13.65 10.01
CA ILE A 193 -11.56 14.37 8.83
C ILE A 193 -11.92 15.82 9.20
N LEU A 194 -12.50 16.05 10.38
CA LEU A 194 -12.86 17.38 10.87
C LEU A 194 -11.63 18.24 11.20
N ILE A 195 -10.50 17.63 11.58
CA ILE A 195 -9.25 18.32 11.91
C ILE A 195 -8.37 18.60 10.67
N GLN A 196 -8.58 17.90 9.55
CA GLN A 196 -7.67 17.91 8.40
C GLN A 196 -7.46 19.28 7.73
N SER A 197 -8.29 20.29 8.00
CA SER A 197 -8.05 21.75 7.80
C SER A 197 -9.40 22.48 7.76
N GLU A 198 -9.41 23.78 8.05
CA GLU A 198 -10.59 24.63 7.79
C GLU A 198 -10.98 24.51 6.32
N GLY A 199 -12.21 24.05 6.06
CA GLY A 199 -12.73 23.90 4.70
C GLY A 199 -12.42 22.59 3.98
N PHE A 200 -11.78 21.59 4.61
CA PHE A 200 -11.62 20.26 3.99
C PHE A 200 -12.98 19.59 3.74
N LEU A 201 -13.89 19.67 4.71
CA LEU A 201 -15.24 19.11 4.57
C LEU A 201 -16.06 19.86 3.52
N SER A 202 -15.95 21.20 3.48
CA SER A 202 -16.65 22.03 2.50
C SER A 202 -16.08 21.88 1.09
N SER A 203 -14.78 21.66 0.93
CA SER A 203 -14.16 21.39 -0.38
C SER A 203 -14.54 20.01 -0.93
N ILE A 204 -14.67 18.98 -0.08
CA ILE A 204 -15.14 17.66 -0.52
C ILE A 204 -16.65 17.66 -0.82
N LEU A 205 -17.44 18.37 -0.01
CA LEU A 205 -18.90 18.41 -0.15
C LEU A 205 -19.41 19.49 -1.12
N SER A 206 -18.56 20.40 -1.58
CA SER A 206 -18.93 21.38 -2.60
C SER A 206 -18.91 20.73 -3.99
N ALA A 207 -19.98 20.98 -4.76
CA ALA A 207 -20.06 20.54 -6.15
C ALA A 207 -18.98 21.22 -7.02
N GLU A 208 -18.58 22.45 -6.67
CA GLU A 208 -17.51 23.20 -7.34
C GLU A 208 -16.12 22.59 -7.14
N GLY A 209 -15.90 21.85 -6.03
CA GLY A 209 -14.64 21.12 -5.77
C GLY A 209 -14.52 19.80 -6.53
N GLN A 210 -15.57 19.33 -7.21
CA GLN A 210 -15.59 18.07 -7.96
C GLN A 210 -15.07 18.28 -9.38
N VAL A 211 -13.75 18.34 -9.51
CA VAL A 211 -13.08 18.51 -10.81
C VAL A 211 -12.96 17.17 -11.54
N ASN A 212 -12.90 17.20 -12.88
CA ASN A 212 -12.57 16.01 -13.66
C ASN A 212 -11.21 15.45 -13.20
N MET A 213 -11.27 14.26 -12.59
CA MET A 213 -10.15 13.58 -11.96
C MET A 213 -9.31 12.76 -12.96
N ALA A 214 -9.63 12.83 -14.25
CA ALA A 214 -8.84 12.23 -15.33
C ALA A 214 -7.67 13.15 -15.71
N PHE A 215 -6.70 13.31 -14.82
CA PHE A 215 -5.54 14.19 -15.05
C PHE A 215 -4.58 13.66 -16.12
N ARG A 216 -4.65 12.36 -16.41
CA ARG A 216 -3.79 11.68 -17.38
C ARG A 216 -4.65 10.94 -18.39
N ASN A 217 -4.19 10.86 -19.64
CA ASN A 217 -4.92 10.21 -20.75
C ASN A 217 -5.27 8.74 -20.46
N PHE A 218 -4.59 8.12 -19.50
CA PHE A 218 -4.84 6.76 -19.08
C PHE A 218 -5.73 6.63 -17.83
N ASP A 219 -6.07 7.72 -17.13
CA ASP A 219 -6.97 7.72 -15.97
C ASP A 219 -8.45 7.74 -16.39
N LYS A 220 -8.81 6.90 -17.36
CA LYS A 220 -10.16 6.74 -17.90
C LYS A 220 -11.02 5.79 -17.05
N VAL A 221 -10.93 5.88 -15.73
CA VAL A 221 -11.80 5.12 -14.81
C VAL A 221 -13.00 5.99 -14.46
N PRO A 222 -14.24 5.45 -14.42
CA PRO A 222 -15.43 6.23 -14.10
C PRO A 222 -15.26 7.02 -12.80
N ASN A 223 -15.29 8.34 -12.90
CA ASN A 223 -15.06 9.27 -11.80
C ASN A 223 -16.33 10.04 -11.39
N PHE A 224 -17.41 9.92 -12.16
CA PHE A 224 -18.76 10.43 -11.87
C PHE A 224 -18.80 11.91 -11.44
N PHE A 225 -17.82 12.72 -11.85
CA PHE A 225 -17.66 14.10 -11.34
C PHE A 225 -18.88 14.99 -11.67
N GLU A 226 -19.54 14.72 -12.79
CA GLU A 226 -20.77 15.41 -13.25
C GLU A 226 -21.92 15.32 -12.24
N LEU A 227 -21.92 14.31 -11.36
CA LEU A 227 -22.96 14.08 -10.36
C LEU A 227 -22.65 14.75 -9.01
N GLY A 228 -21.58 15.55 -8.91
CA GLY A 228 -21.16 16.23 -7.69
C GLY A 228 -20.96 15.26 -6.51
N VAL A 229 -21.58 15.55 -5.36
CA VAL A 229 -21.49 14.71 -4.14
C VAL A 229 -22.02 13.29 -4.37
N LEU A 230 -23.09 13.14 -5.15
CA LEU A 230 -23.62 11.81 -5.50
C LEU A 230 -22.56 11.01 -6.26
N GLY A 231 -21.82 11.65 -7.15
CA GLY A 231 -20.67 11.07 -7.84
C GLY A 231 -19.58 10.60 -6.89
N ALA A 232 -19.25 11.41 -5.89
CA ALA A 232 -18.27 11.04 -4.85
C ALA A 232 -18.72 9.82 -4.03
N ILE A 233 -20.01 9.70 -3.69
CA ILE A 233 -20.58 8.52 -3.02
C ILE A 233 -20.49 7.29 -3.92
N ILE A 234 -20.88 7.42 -5.20
CA ILE A 234 -20.79 6.32 -6.17
C ILE A 234 -19.33 5.87 -6.32
N ARG A 235 -18.36 6.78 -6.41
CA ARG A 235 -16.92 6.44 -6.43
C ARG A 235 -16.49 5.69 -5.18
N ALA A 236 -16.91 6.14 -4.00
CA ALA A 236 -16.59 5.49 -2.73
C ALA A 236 -17.09 4.04 -2.65
N VAL A 237 -18.07 3.66 -3.49
CA VAL A 237 -18.51 2.28 -3.66
C VAL A 237 -17.77 1.61 -4.82
N VAL A 238 -17.78 2.21 -6.01
CA VAL A 238 -17.29 1.56 -7.25
C VAL A 238 -15.78 1.35 -7.24
N TRP A 239 -14.99 2.32 -6.79
CA TRP A 239 -13.52 2.24 -6.87
C TRP A 239 -12.93 1.12 -5.98
N PRO A 240 -13.34 0.95 -4.70
CA PRO A 240 -12.92 -0.20 -3.91
C PRO A 240 -13.25 -1.54 -4.56
N PHE A 241 -14.45 -1.68 -5.14
CA PHE A 241 -14.84 -2.90 -5.85
C PHE A 241 -13.94 -3.16 -7.07
N LEU A 242 -13.74 -2.15 -7.91
CA LEU A 242 -12.88 -2.25 -9.08
C LEU A 242 -11.45 -2.62 -8.68
N TYR A 243 -10.90 -1.96 -7.66
CA TYR A 243 -9.54 -2.20 -7.21
C TYR A 243 -9.36 -3.59 -6.61
N LEU A 244 -10.25 -4.04 -5.73
CA LEU A 244 -10.17 -5.37 -5.13
C LEU A 244 -10.30 -6.50 -6.17
N THR A 245 -11.04 -6.28 -7.26
CA THR A 245 -11.25 -7.29 -8.31
C THR A 245 -10.21 -7.21 -9.43
N GLY A 246 -9.56 -6.07 -9.62
CA GLY A 246 -8.65 -5.82 -10.74
C GLY A 246 -9.35 -5.44 -12.05
N ILE A 247 -10.69 -5.33 -12.07
CA ILE A 247 -11.48 -5.10 -13.29
C ILE A 247 -11.21 -3.72 -13.92
N PHE A 248 -10.70 -2.75 -13.16
CA PHE A 248 -10.37 -1.42 -13.68
C PHE A 248 -9.39 -1.43 -14.87
N PHE A 249 -8.56 -2.47 -15.01
CA PHE A 249 -7.65 -2.58 -16.16
C PHE A 249 -8.40 -2.71 -17.50
N LEU A 250 -9.63 -3.25 -17.51
CA LEU A 250 -10.46 -3.28 -18.72
C LEU A 250 -11.01 -1.90 -19.09
N LEU A 251 -11.09 -0.99 -18.12
CA LEU A 251 -11.65 0.34 -18.29
C LEU A 251 -10.57 1.37 -18.64
N SER A 252 -9.35 1.17 -18.13
CA SER A 252 -8.24 2.07 -18.37
C SER A 252 -7.26 1.50 -19.42
N PRO A 253 -6.86 2.30 -20.42
CA PRO A 253 -5.90 1.88 -21.43
C PRO A 253 -4.44 1.83 -20.91
N ALA A 254 -4.17 2.14 -19.63
CA ALA A 254 -2.81 2.14 -19.10
C ALA A 254 -2.26 0.72 -18.91
N ILE A 255 -1.21 0.38 -19.66
CA ILE A 255 -0.37 -0.79 -19.36
C ILE A 255 0.19 -0.71 -17.93
N MET A 256 0.42 0.50 -17.39
CA MET A 256 0.89 0.71 -16.02
C MET A 256 -0.08 0.21 -14.93
N TYR A 257 -1.37 0.02 -15.26
CA TYR A 257 -2.35 -0.55 -14.35
C TYR A 257 -2.42 -2.07 -14.39
N LEU A 258 -1.83 -2.70 -15.40
CA LEU A 258 -1.79 -4.15 -15.53
C LEU A 258 -1.10 -4.82 -14.33
N PRO A 259 0.10 -4.38 -13.87
CA PRO A 259 0.72 -4.92 -12.66
C PRO A 259 -0.18 -4.94 -11.43
N ILE A 260 -0.96 -3.88 -11.26
CA ILE A 260 -1.83 -3.65 -10.10
C ILE A 260 -3.05 -4.57 -10.17
N ALA A 261 -3.68 -4.61 -11.34
CA ALA A 261 -4.83 -5.46 -11.60
C ALA A 261 -4.46 -6.94 -11.45
N ILE A 262 -3.30 -7.35 -11.96
CA ILE A 262 -2.75 -8.70 -11.79
C ILE A 262 -2.60 -9.05 -10.31
N GLY A 263 -2.00 -8.16 -9.50
CA GLY A 263 -1.84 -8.39 -8.06
C GLY A 263 -3.19 -8.57 -7.34
N SER A 264 -4.18 -7.76 -7.69
CA SER A 264 -5.54 -7.82 -7.12
C SER A 264 -6.26 -9.10 -7.56
N PHE A 265 -6.17 -9.46 -8.83
CA PHE A 265 -6.74 -10.69 -9.38
C PHE A 265 -6.16 -11.93 -8.70
N PHE A 266 -4.84 -12.00 -8.54
CA PHE A 266 -4.21 -13.15 -7.87
C PHE A 266 -4.59 -13.26 -6.41
N LEU A 267 -4.81 -12.13 -5.73
CA LEU A 267 -5.31 -12.12 -4.36
C LEU A 267 -6.73 -12.70 -4.27
N GLN A 268 -7.62 -12.30 -5.18
CA GLN A 268 -8.97 -12.87 -5.27
C GLN A 268 -8.93 -14.36 -5.60
N PHE A 269 -8.12 -14.75 -6.58
CA PHE A 269 -7.96 -16.14 -6.98
C PHE A 269 -7.46 -17.02 -5.82
N TRP A 270 -6.44 -16.54 -5.08
CA TRP A 270 -5.96 -17.21 -3.87
C TRP A 270 -7.05 -17.39 -2.83
N HIS A 271 -7.76 -16.32 -2.50
CA HIS A 271 -8.79 -16.35 -1.47
C HIS A 271 -9.96 -17.26 -1.86
N PHE A 272 -10.40 -17.17 -3.12
CA PHE A 272 -11.47 -18.02 -3.65
C PHE A 272 -11.06 -19.50 -3.62
N LYS A 273 -9.83 -19.84 -4.02
CA LYS A 273 -9.32 -21.21 -3.96
C LYS A 273 -9.22 -21.76 -2.53
N GLN A 274 -8.89 -20.91 -1.56
CA GLN A 274 -8.68 -21.32 -0.18
C GLN A 274 -9.97 -21.33 0.66
N TYR A 275 -10.93 -20.46 0.37
CA TYR A 275 -12.12 -20.23 1.22
C TYR A 275 -13.46 -20.27 0.46
N GLY A 276 -13.47 -20.51 -0.85
CA GLY A 276 -14.68 -20.64 -1.67
C GLY A 276 -15.48 -19.34 -1.89
N LYS A 277 -14.92 -18.18 -1.56
CA LYS A 277 -15.59 -16.87 -1.65
C LYS A 277 -14.60 -15.75 -1.99
N PRO A 278 -15.03 -14.60 -2.53
CA PRO A 278 -14.12 -13.49 -2.82
C PRO A 278 -13.60 -12.81 -1.53
N ALA A 279 -12.45 -12.15 -1.62
CA ALA A 279 -11.78 -11.46 -0.51
C ALA A 279 -12.40 -10.07 -0.22
N LEU A 280 -13.73 -9.96 -0.21
CA LEU A 280 -14.45 -8.71 0.03
C LEU A 280 -14.76 -8.53 1.51
N TYR A 281 -13.75 -8.13 2.28
CA TYR A 281 -13.91 -7.86 3.71
C TYR A 281 -14.49 -6.47 3.92
N PHE A 282 -15.64 -6.39 4.58
CA PHE A 282 -16.34 -5.12 4.83
C PHE A 282 -15.44 -4.05 5.46
N GLN A 283 -14.60 -4.41 6.43
CA GLN A 283 -13.70 -3.43 7.07
C GLN A 283 -12.65 -2.85 6.12
N VAL A 284 -12.08 -3.69 5.26
CA VAL A 284 -11.09 -3.26 4.26
C VAL A 284 -11.78 -2.44 3.18
N TYR A 285 -12.96 -2.87 2.75
CA TYR A 285 -13.80 -2.14 1.81
C TYR A 285 -14.14 -0.74 2.34
N LEU A 286 -14.59 -0.65 3.61
CA LEU A 286 -14.93 0.62 4.25
C LEU A 286 -13.73 1.57 4.33
N ALA A 287 -12.55 1.06 4.70
CA ALA A 287 -11.32 1.85 4.71
C ALA A 287 -10.97 2.36 3.29
N MET A 288 -11.11 1.51 2.27
CA MET A 288 -10.94 1.93 0.87
C MET A 288 -12.00 2.95 0.45
N SER A 289 -13.26 2.81 0.87
CA SER A 289 -14.33 3.77 0.58
C SER A 289 -14.03 5.16 1.13
N ILE A 290 -13.53 5.24 2.37
CA ILE A 290 -13.12 6.51 2.98
C ILE A 290 -11.97 7.14 2.17
N LEU A 291 -10.98 6.35 1.76
CA LEU A 291 -9.89 6.84 0.92
C LEU A 291 -10.37 7.30 -0.46
N ALA A 292 -11.24 6.54 -1.11
CA ALA A 292 -11.82 6.89 -2.40
C ALA A 292 -12.62 8.20 -2.35
N PHE A 293 -13.23 8.51 -1.19
CA PHE A 293 -13.93 9.76 -0.97
C PHE A 293 -12.97 10.96 -0.79
N MET A 294 -11.80 10.75 -0.20
CA MET A 294 -10.84 11.81 0.16
C MET A 294 -9.84 12.18 -0.94
N VAL A 295 -9.77 11.42 -2.03
CA VAL A 295 -8.72 11.56 -3.05
C VAL A 295 -9.22 12.19 -4.34
N SER A 296 -8.30 12.89 -4.99
CA SER A 296 -8.55 13.62 -6.23
C SER A 296 -8.51 12.77 -7.49
N GLY A 297 -8.23 11.47 -7.43
CA GLY A 297 -8.19 10.63 -8.63
C GLY A 297 -7.90 9.16 -8.37
N PHE A 298 -8.14 8.32 -9.38
CA PHE A 298 -8.04 6.86 -9.25
C PHE A 298 -6.59 6.39 -9.06
N THR A 299 -5.61 7.03 -9.70
CA THR A 299 -4.18 6.76 -9.45
C THR A 299 -3.83 6.98 -7.97
N SER A 300 -4.25 8.12 -7.40
CA SER A 300 -4.02 8.45 -5.99
C SER A 300 -4.76 7.48 -5.05
N PHE A 301 -5.99 7.10 -5.41
CA PHE A 301 -6.76 6.09 -4.70
C PHE A 301 -6.00 4.77 -4.61
N ILE A 302 -5.52 4.24 -5.74
CA ILE A 302 -4.79 2.97 -5.80
C ILE A 302 -3.57 3.01 -4.88
N ARG A 303 -2.78 4.09 -4.92
CA ARG A 303 -1.59 4.28 -4.08
C ARG A 303 -1.94 4.19 -2.59
N TYR A 304 -2.92 4.97 -2.14
CA TYR A 304 -3.31 4.95 -0.72
C TYR A 304 -4.07 3.68 -0.30
N ALA A 305 -4.72 2.97 -1.23
CA ALA A 305 -5.37 1.69 -0.94
C ALA A 305 -4.39 0.50 -0.97
N LEU A 306 -3.19 0.65 -1.53
CA LEU A 306 -2.20 -0.42 -1.65
C LEU A 306 -1.73 -1.02 -0.30
N PRO A 307 -1.53 -0.25 0.78
CA PRO A 307 -1.28 -0.82 2.10
C PRO A 307 -2.39 -1.80 2.52
N LEU A 308 -3.66 -1.45 2.32
CA LEU A 308 -4.81 -2.30 2.64
C LEU A 308 -4.81 -3.59 1.83
N LEU A 309 -4.52 -3.51 0.53
CA LEU A 309 -4.41 -4.70 -0.34
C LEU A 309 -3.26 -5.62 0.11
N THR A 310 -2.14 -5.04 0.54
CA THR A 310 -0.95 -5.77 1.00
C THR A 310 -1.21 -6.51 2.33
N ILE A 311 -1.92 -5.88 3.26
CA ILE A 311 -2.23 -6.49 4.57
C ILE A 311 -3.46 -7.41 4.53
N LEU A 312 -4.30 -7.33 3.49
CA LEU A 312 -5.53 -8.14 3.39
C LEU A 312 -5.28 -9.64 3.61
N PRO A 313 -4.30 -10.30 2.93
CA PRO A 313 -4.00 -11.70 3.21
C PRO A 313 -3.58 -11.97 4.66
N ILE A 314 -2.87 -11.03 5.31
CA ILE A 314 -2.48 -11.13 6.72
C ILE A 314 -3.71 -11.12 7.62
N LEU A 315 -4.64 -10.19 7.38
CA LEU A 315 -5.90 -10.05 8.12
C LEU A 315 -6.77 -11.31 8.00
N ILE A 316 -6.89 -11.85 6.79
CA ILE A 316 -7.65 -13.07 6.49
C ILE A 316 -7.13 -14.25 7.31
N ILE A 317 -5.82 -14.50 7.23
CA ILE A 317 -5.19 -15.63 7.91
C ILE A 317 -5.34 -15.48 9.42
N LYS A 318 -5.08 -14.30 9.99
CA LYS A 318 -5.24 -14.05 11.43
C LYS A 318 -6.67 -14.26 11.92
N LYS A 319 -7.67 -13.75 11.19
CA LYS A 319 -9.07 -13.90 11.59
C LYS A 319 -9.54 -15.35 11.59
N ASN A 320 -9.06 -16.13 10.62
CA ASN A 320 -9.43 -17.54 10.52
C ASN A 320 -8.72 -18.40 11.56
N MET A 321 -7.49 -18.08 11.98
CA MET A 321 -6.82 -18.76 13.10
C MET A 321 -7.60 -18.63 14.42
N ILE A 322 -8.15 -17.45 14.71
CA ILE A 322 -8.98 -17.20 15.90
C ILE A 322 -10.26 -18.06 15.91
N HIS A 323 -10.72 -18.53 14.74
CA HIS A 323 -11.93 -19.35 14.64
C HIS A 323 -11.69 -20.84 14.86
N TYR A 324 -10.44 -21.31 14.75
CA TYR A 324 -10.05 -22.71 15.01
C TYR A 324 -9.55 -22.94 16.45
N GLU A 325 -9.21 -21.87 17.18
CA GLU A 325 -8.81 -21.93 18.60
C GLU A 325 -9.98 -21.70 19.58
N LYS A 326 -11.22 -21.67 19.09
CA LYS A 326 -12.45 -21.60 19.89
C LYS A 326 -13.29 -22.84 19.68
#